data_AF-A0A4Z0E3M4-F1
#
_entry.id   AF-A0A4Z0E3M4-F1
#
_cell.length_a   1.000
_cell.length_b   1.000
_cell.length_c   1.000
_cell.angle_alpha   90.00
_cell.angle_beta   90.00
_cell.angle_gamma   90.00
#
_symmetry.space_group_name_H-M   'P 1'
#
loop_
_entity.id
_entity.type
_entity.pdbx_description
1 polymer ?
#
loop_
_entity_poly.entity_id
_entity_poly.type
_entity_poly.pdbx_seq_one_letter_code
_entity_poly.pdbx_strand_id
1 'polypeptide(L)'
;MDSYLEIAQRVLRASRRPMSAAGILDSAYTAEIVPKHLFGRTQVKTLQARLSEDVLYNPHSAFFRTEPGYFFLNELVTDPTIPAKFKEKFEARRRIRDLHVAPFLGIDEAFVSTCGADLMRDWVSFVGAAEKCNAIHYYSSRKETRGALIVWTFSVVRRGSEVLSYRTGRYRNDRDTFMDRRTIGFPGVLSYYDFTLFSEGDYGAKENSLNAIKWDLDISAVAMHGGSLPDPKPIASVRVHQDDKRDVLVIVMDWHCPAWFEPTTRRLSLNDPRWLDLKKHNDIDDFEPWTRATLDIFCEGSGAL
;
A
#
# COMPACT_ATOMS: atom_id res chain seq x y z
N MET A 1 -12.66 27.52 -9.04
CA MET A 1 -11.60 26.96 -9.91
C MET A 1 -10.28 27.57 -9.44
N ASP A 2 -9.26 26.76 -9.18
CA ASP A 2 -7.99 27.25 -8.59
C ASP A 2 -7.18 28.02 -9.65
N SER A 3 -6.93 29.31 -9.41
CA SER A 3 -6.22 30.19 -10.35
C SER A 3 -4.81 29.68 -10.68
N TYR A 4 -4.14 28.92 -9.78
CA TYR A 4 -2.83 28.33 -10.06
C TYR A 4 -2.90 27.21 -11.10
N LEU A 5 -3.93 26.35 -11.03
CA LEU A 5 -4.10 25.24 -11.96
C LEU A 5 -4.46 25.75 -13.35
N GLU A 6 -5.30 26.79 -13.44
CA GLU A 6 -5.64 27.41 -14.73
C GLU A 6 -4.41 28.01 -15.43
N ILE A 7 -3.56 28.74 -14.69
CA ILE A 7 -2.30 29.27 -15.20
C ILE A 7 -1.40 28.14 -15.69
N ALA A 8 -1.24 27.09 -14.89
CA ALA A 8 -0.42 25.94 -15.26
C ALA A 8 -0.91 25.27 -16.54
N GLN A 9 -2.23 25.11 -16.70
CA GLN A 9 -2.81 24.54 -17.91
C GLN A 9 -2.52 25.40 -19.14
N ARG A 10 -2.70 26.72 -19.04
CA ARG A 10 -2.43 27.66 -20.15
C ARG A 10 -0.96 27.64 -20.55
N VAL A 11 -0.05 27.67 -19.58
CA VAL A 11 1.40 27.65 -19.83
C VAL A 11 1.83 26.32 -20.46
N LEU A 12 1.42 25.18 -19.91
CA LEU A 12 1.81 23.87 -20.44
C LEU A 12 1.22 23.61 -21.82
N ARG A 13 0.01 24.11 -22.10
CA ARG A 13 -0.60 24.05 -23.43
C ARG A 13 0.19 24.85 -24.46
N ALA A 14 0.66 26.04 -24.09
CA ALA A 14 1.48 26.89 -24.96
C ALA A 14 2.89 26.35 -25.16
N SER A 15 3.53 25.85 -24.08
CA SER A 15 4.93 25.40 -24.12
C SER A 15 5.10 24.02 -24.74
N ARG A 16 4.04 23.19 -24.73
CA ARG A 16 4.00 21.83 -25.30
C ARG A 16 5.16 20.93 -24.83
N ARG A 17 5.67 21.19 -23.61
CA ARG A 17 6.72 20.40 -22.96
C ARG A 17 6.45 20.27 -21.45
N PRO A 18 6.92 19.21 -20.79
CA PRO A 18 6.85 19.10 -19.34
C PRO A 18 7.64 20.23 -18.66
N MET A 19 7.11 20.77 -17.58
CA MET A 19 7.75 21.88 -16.86
C MET A 19 7.65 21.70 -15.35
N SER A 20 8.65 22.23 -14.63
CA SER A 20 8.60 22.36 -13.18
C SER A 20 7.67 23.49 -12.76
N ALA A 21 7.19 23.48 -11.50
CA ALA A 21 6.35 24.57 -10.99
C ALA A 21 7.05 25.94 -11.07
N ALA A 22 8.38 25.98 -10.88
CA ALA A 22 9.17 27.19 -11.06
C ALA A 22 9.13 27.67 -12.51
N GLY A 23 9.38 26.77 -13.47
CA GLY A 23 9.34 27.11 -14.89
C GLY A 23 7.96 27.52 -15.39
N ILE A 24 6.90 26.93 -14.83
CA ILE A 24 5.51 27.29 -15.14
C ILE A 24 5.24 28.73 -14.69
N LEU A 25 5.60 29.10 -13.46
CA LEU A 25 5.40 30.46 -12.96
C LEU A 25 6.25 31.47 -13.71
N ASP A 26 7.52 31.16 -13.99
CA ASP A 26 8.41 32.04 -14.74
C ASP A 26 7.86 32.35 -16.14
N SER A 27 7.33 31.33 -16.82
CA SER A 27 6.66 31.49 -18.12
C SER A 27 5.36 32.28 -18.00
N ALA A 28 4.60 32.10 -16.91
CA ALA A 28 3.37 32.84 -16.67
C ALA A 28 3.64 34.34 -16.41
N TYR A 29 4.70 34.66 -15.67
CA TYR A 29 5.14 36.03 -15.43
C TYR A 29 5.64 36.68 -16.71
N THR A 30 6.45 35.96 -17.49
CA THR A 30 6.96 36.43 -18.80
C THR A 30 5.81 36.71 -19.78
N ALA A 31 4.75 35.91 -19.73
CA ALA A 31 3.57 36.08 -20.57
C ALA A 31 2.52 37.06 -19.99
N GLU A 32 2.79 37.69 -18.85
CA GLU A 32 1.90 38.63 -18.16
C GLU A 32 0.49 38.08 -17.85
N ILE A 33 0.36 36.75 -17.70
CA ILE A 33 -0.93 36.08 -17.44
C ILE A 33 -1.19 35.80 -15.95
N VAL A 34 -0.26 36.18 -15.06
CA VAL A 34 -0.44 36.02 -13.62
C VAL A 34 -1.39 37.11 -13.08
N PRO A 35 -2.52 36.75 -12.47
CA PRO A 35 -3.46 37.71 -11.89
C PRO A 35 -2.85 38.55 -10.76
N LYS A 36 -3.27 39.81 -10.65
CA LYS A 36 -2.76 40.76 -9.63
C LYS A 36 -3.00 40.30 -8.18
N HIS A 37 -4.01 39.47 -7.94
CA HIS A 37 -4.30 38.91 -6.61
C HIS A 37 -3.43 37.73 -6.22
N LEU A 38 -2.64 37.18 -7.16
CA LEU A 38 -1.68 36.12 -6.89
C LEU A 38 -0.30 36.72 -6.61
N PHE A 39 -0.02 36.97 -5.33
CA PHE A 39 1.27 37.46 -4.84
C PHE A 39 1.71 36.70 -3.58
N GLY A 40 3.02 36.47 -3.42
CA GLY A 40 3.57 35.85 -2.22
C GLY A 40 5.00 35.35 -2.38
N ARG A 41 5.70 35.11 -1.27
CA ARG A 41 7.10 34.65 -1.28
C ARG A 41 7.29 33.17 -1.66
N THR A 42 6.21 32.38 -1.66
CA THR A 42 6.27 30.91 -1.79
C THR A 42 5.44 30.36 -2.94
N GLN A 43 5.08 31.18 -3.93
CA GLN A 43 4.18 30.81 -5.03
C GLN A 43 4.62 29.53 -5.77
N VAL A 44 5.92 29.34 -5.97
CA VAL A 44 6.48 28.11 -6.55
C VAL A 44 6.11 26.87 -5.74
N LYS A 45 6.24 26.94 -4.41
CA LYS A 45 5.85 25.83 -3.52
C LYS A 45 4.34 25.63 -3.51
N THR A 46 3.57 26.71 -3.51
CA THR A 46 2.10 26.66 -3.56
C THR A 46 1.62 26.00 -4.85
N LEU A 47 2.11 26.44 -6.01
CA LEU A 47 1.76 25.85 -7.30
C LEU A 47 2.17 24.37 -7.35
N GLN A 48 3.38 24.03 -6.89
CA GLN A 48 3.83 22.65 -6.83
C GLN A 48 2.92 21.79 -5.94
N ALA A 49 2.51 22.30 -4.79
CA ALA A 49 1.59 21.62 -3.89
C ALA A 49 0.22 21.40 -4.55
N ARG A 50 -0.36 22.45 -5.17
CA ARG A 50 -1.65 22.36 -5.87
C ARG A 50 -1.64 21.38 -7.03
N LEU A 51 -0.63 21.43 -7.90
CA LEU A 51 -0.46 20.46 -8.98
C LEU A 51 -0.27 19.04 -8.43
N SER A 52 0.46 18.91 -7.33
CA SER A 52 0.67 17.62 -6.68
C SER A 52 -0.60 17.05 -6.08
N GLU A 53 -1.41 17.88 -5.41
CA GLU A 53 -2.71 17.51 -4.83
C GLU A 53 -3.70 17.14 -5.93
N ASP A 54 -3.81 17.94 -6.99
CA ASP A 54 -4.76 17.67 -8.08
C ASP A 54 -4.42 16.36 -8.80
N VAL A 55 -3.16 16.14 -9.19
CA VAL A 55 -2.72 14.87 -9.79
C VAL A 55 -2.96 13.67 -8.85
N LEU A 56 -2.93 13.88 -7.53
CA LEU A 56 -3.03 12.82 -6.55
C LEU A 56 -4.47 12.45 -6.17
N TYR A 57 -5.36 13.43 -6.06
CA TYR A 57 -6.72 13.25 -5.52
C TYR A 57 -7.81 13.32 -6.59
N ASN A 58 -7.49 13.80 -7.80
CA ASN A 58 -8.44 13.91 -8.89
C ASN A 58 -8.10 12.90 -10.00
N PRO A 59 -8.83 11.77 -10.10
CA PRO A 59 -8.65 10.78 -11.18
C PRO A 59 -8.81 11.37 -12.58
N HIS A 60 -9.53 12.49 -12.69
CA HIS A 60 -9.76 13.24 -13.93
C HIS A 60 -8.90 14.50 -14.02
N SER A 61 -7.78 14.55 -13.31
CA SER A 61 -6.84 15.68 -13.40
C SER A 61 -6.42 15.92 -14.86
N ALA A 62 -6.39 17.19 -15.25
CA ALA A 62 -5.83 17.58 -16.54
C ALA A 62 -4.31 17.34 -16.62
N PHE A 63 -3.66 17.13 -15.47
CA PHE A 63 -2.22 17.04 -15.33
C PHE A 63 -1.77 15.60 -15.05
N PHE A 64 -0.52 15.33 -15.37
CA PHE A 64 0.21 14.16 -14.89
C PHE A 64 1.68 14.53 -14.72
N ARG A 65 2.46 13.68 -14.04
CA ARG A 65 3.90 13.89 -13.88
C ARG A 65 4.66 13.10 -14.92
N THR A 66 5.72 13.68 -15.47
CA THR A 66 6.69 12.92 -16.30
C THR A 66 7.90 12.49 -15.48
N GLU A 67 8.25 13.26 -14.44
CA GLU A 67 9.37 13.03 -13.52
C GLU A 67 9.08 13.70 -12.17
N PRO A 68 9.85 13.42 -11.10
CA PRO A 68 9.72 14.13 -9.83
C PRO A 68 9.80 15.66 -9.99
N GLY A 69 8.69 16.35 -9.72
CA GLY A 69 8.60 17.81 -9.78
C GLY A 69 8.32 18.40 -11.17
N TYR A 70 8.14 17.57 -12.20
CA TYR A 70 7.75 17.99 -13.56
C TYR A 70 6.32 17.56 -13.89
N PHE A 71 5.57 18.46 -14.50
CA PHE A 71 4.15 18.28 -14.81
C PHE A 71 3.88 18.50 -16.30
N PHE A 72 2.91 17.76 -16.83
CA PHE A 72 2.45 17.84 -18.22
C PHE A 72 0.94 17.60 -18.34
N LEU A 73 0.38 17.72 -19.56
CA LEU A 73 -1.08 17.70 -19.79
C LEU A 73 -1.58 16.41 -20.44
N ASN A 74 -2.63 15.80 -19.87
CA ASN A 74 -3.26 14.59 -20.41
C ASN A 74 -3.82 14.80 -21.83
N GLU A 75 -4.36 15.99 -22.14
CA GLU A 75 -4.88 16.32 -23.48
C GLU A 75 -3.82 16.31 -24.59
N LEU A 76 -2.53 16.46 -24.25
CA LEU A 76 -1.42 16.48 -25.22
C LEU A 76 -0.78 15.11 -25.44
N VAL A 77 -1.21 14.07 -24.71
CA VAL A 77 -0.63 12.72 -24.83
C VAL A 77 -0.98 12.08 -26.18
N THR A 78 -2.19 12.32 -26.69
CA THR A 78 -2.67 11.79 -27.97
C THR A 78 -2.13 12.54 -29.18
N ASP A 79 -1.48 13.69 -28.99
CA ASP A 79 -0.96 14.51 -30.07
C ASP A 79 0.30 13.88 -30.70
N PRO A 80 0.30 13.57 -32.02
CA PRO A 80 1.42 12.89 -32.67
C PRO A 80 2.70 13.74 -32.75
N THR A 81 2.59 15.06 -32.59
CA THR A 81 3.74 15.98 -32.68
C THR A 81 4.53 16.08 -31.37
N ILE A 82 4.00 15.54 -30.27
CA ILE A 82 4.66 15.53 -28.97
C ILE A 82 5.64 14.33 -28.89
N PRO A 83 6.92 14.55 -28.50
CA PRO A 83 7.88 13.47 -28.33
C PRO A 83 7.40 12.38 -27.35
N ALA A 84 7.66 11.11 -27.67
CA ALA A 84 7.26 9.96 -26.85
C ALA A 84 7.73 10.07 -25.39
N LYS A 85 8.95 10.57 -25.17
CA LYS A 85 9.52 10.79 -23.84
C LYS A 85 8.68 11.70 -22.91
N PHE A 86 7.85 12.59 -23.47
CA PHE A 86 6.99 13.50 -22.69
C PHE A 86 5.63 12.89 -22.38
N LYS A 87 5.32 11.73 -22.96
CA LYS A 87 4.05 11.01 -22.79
C LYS A 87 4.12 9.96 -21.69
N GLU A 88 5.33 9.61 -21.24
CA GLU A 88 5.53 8.65 -20.17
C GLU A 88 5.00 9.22 -18.84
N LYS A 89 4.02 8.52 -18.27
CA LYS A 89 3.42 8.89 -16.98
C LYS A 89 4.31 8.37 -15.86
N PHE A 90 4.86 9.30 -15.08
CA PHE A 90 5.44 9.02 -13.79
C PHE A 90 4.33 8.96 -12.73
N GLU A 91 3.95 7.75 -12.36
CA GLU A 91 3.09 7.53 -11.22
C GLU A 91 3.87 7.80 -9.93
N ALA A 92 3.72 9.01 -9.39
CA ALA A 92 4.21 9.31 -8.06
C ALA A 92 3.37 8.54 -7.03
N ARG A 93 3.81 7.33 -6.67
CA ARG A 93 3.15 6.50 -5.66
C ARG A 93 3.12 7.25 -4.33
N ARG A 94 1.98 7.18 -3.63
CA ARG A 94 1.83 7.78 -2.29
C ARG A 94 2.93 7.24 -1.39
N ARG A 95 3.64 8.15 -0.72
CA ARG A 95 4.67 7.81 0.28
C ARG A 95 4.08 7.25 1.59
N ILE A 96 2.75 7.36 1.74
CA ILE A 96 1.98 6.87 2.88
C ILE A 96 0.82 6.07 2.30
N ARG A 97 0.75 4.77 2.62
CA ARG A 97 -0.39 3.94 2.30
C ARG A 97 -1.54 4.36 3.23
N ASP A 98 -2.68 4.75 2.67
CA ASP A 98 -3.92 4.79 3.44
C ASP A 98 -4.29 3.34 3.72
N LEU A 99 -3.78 2.80 4.82
CA LEU A 99 -4.07 1.43 5.24
C LEU A 99 -5.55 1.24 5.57
N HIS A 100 -6.32 2.32 5.76
CA HIS A 100 -7.73 2.28 6.13
C HIS A 100 -8.63 2.69 4.96
N VAL A 101 -8.83 1.78 4.00
CA VAL A 101 -9.88 1.92 2.99
C VAL A 101 -11.17 1.37 3.58
N ALA A 102 -12.07 2.27 3.97
CA ALA A 102 -13.42 1.89 4.40
C ALA A 102 -14.33 1.64 3.17
N PRO A 103 -15.31 0.71 3.26
CA PRO A 103 -15.62 -0.08 4.44
C PRO A 103 -14.71 -1.31 4.58
N PHE A 104 -14.35 -1.67 5.81
CA PHE A 104 -13.41 -2.76 6.11
C PHE A 104 -14.07 -3.94 6.83
N LEU A 105 -13.56 -5.14 6.58
CA LEU A 105 -14.05 -6.39 7.14
C LEU A 105 -13.75 -6.45 8.64
N GLY A 106 -14.76 -6.82 9.41
CA GLY A 106 -14.62 -7.19 10.82
C GLY A 106 -15.40 -8.46 11.12
N ILE A 107 -14.92 -9.19 12.11
CA ILE A 107 -15.53 -10.44 12.58
C ILE A 107 -15.80 -10.33 14.07
N ASP A 108 -16.99 -10.76 14.49
CA ASP A 108 -17.39 -10.67 15.89
C ASP A 108 -16.40 -11.36 16.83
N GLU A 109 -15.97 -10.62 17.85
CA GLU A 109 -15.00 -11.07 18.84
C GLU A 109 -15.51 -12.31 19.59
N ALA A 110 -16.82 -12.36 19.86
CA ALA A 110 -17.47 -13.50 20.49
C ALA A 110 -17.31 -14.77 19.66
N PHE A 111 -17.50 -14.69 18.34
CA PHE A 111 -17.30 -15.81 17.43
C PHE A 111 -15.84 -16.26 17.42
N VAL A 112 -14.90 -15.33 17.23
CA VAL A 112 -13.46 -15.66 17.20
C VAL A 112 -13.01 -16.34 18.50
N SER A 113 -13.53 -15.89 19.64
CA SER A 113 -13.17 -16.44 20.96
C SER A 113 -13.67 -17.87 21.19
N THR A 114 -14.64 -18.34 20.39
CA THR A 114 -15.15 -19.73 20.44
C THR A 114 -14.45 -20.67 19.45
N CYS A 115 -13.63 -20.13 18.53
CA CYS A 115 -12.98 -20.91 17.49
C CYS A 115 -11.74 -21.64 18.04
N GLY A 116 -11.62 -22.92 17.70
CA GLY A 116 -10.41 -23.71 17.96
C GLY A 116 -9.26 -23.37 17.01
N ALA A 117 -8.04 -23.74 17.39
CA ALA A 117 -6.83 -23.46 16.60
C ALA A 117 -6.89 -24.05 15.17
N ASP A 118 -7.49 -25.23 14.99
CA ASP A 118 -7.61 -25.88 13.68
C ASP A 118 -8.44 -25.05 12.70
N LEU A 119 -9.58 -24.52 13.17
CA LEU A 119 -10.42 -23.65 12.35
C LEU A 119 -9.67 -22.36 12.01
N MET A 120 -8.95 -21.79 12.97
CA MET A 120 -8.14 -20.58 12.74
C MET A 120 -6.99 -20.80 11.74
N ARG A 121 -6.50 -22.03 11.53
CA ARG A 121 -5.49 -22.37 10.52
C ARG A 121 -6.05 -22.44 9.09
N ASP A 122 -7.34 -22.68 8.92
CA ASP A 122 -8.00 -22.70 7.60
C ASP A 122 -8.89 -21.47 7.44
N TRP A 123 -8.34 -20.44 6.80
CA TRP A 123 -9.05 -19.17 6.59
C TRP A 123 -10.40 -19.33 5.88
N VAL A 124 -10.48 -20.18 4.84
CA VAL A 124 -11.70 -20.35 4.04
C VAL A 124 -12.77 -21.04 4.86
N SER A 125 -12.41 -22.08 5.62
CA SER A 125 -13.32 -22.74 6.55
C SER A 125 -13.75 -21.81 7.69
N PHE A 126 -12.83 -21.01 8.22
CA PHE A 126 -13.09 -20.05 9.29
C PHE A 126 -14.10 -18.98 8.86
N VAL A 127 -13.90 -18.33 7.72
CA VAL A 127 -14.85 -17.31 7.23
C VAL A 127 -16.17 -17.93 6.80
N GLY A 128 -16.16 -19.13 6.21
CA GLY A 128 -17.40 -19.85 5.91
C GLY A 128 -18.20 -20.20 7.17
N ALA A 129 -17.53 -20.49 8.29
CA ALA A 129 -18.19 -20.66 9.59
C ALA A 129 -18.70 -19.33 10.17
N ALA A 130 -17.89 -18.27 10.08
CA ALA A 130 -18.28 -16.93 10.52
C ALA A 130 -19.51 -16.41 9.76
N GLU A 131 -19.56 -16.63 8.45
CA GLU A 131 -20.71 -16.28 7.60
C GLU A 131 -21.98 -17.01 8.04
N LYS A 132 -21.89 -18.33 8.27
CA LYS A 132 -23.03 -19.14 8.76
C LYS A 132 -23.53 -18.70 10.14
N CYS A 133 -22.64 -18.19 10.98
CA CYS A 133 -22.98 -17.63 12.28
C CYS A 133 -23.40 -16.15 12.22
N ASN A 134 -23.47 -15.55 11.04
CA ASN A 134 -23.75 -14.12 10.84
C ASN A 134 -22.80 -13.20 11.63
N ALA A 135 -21.53 -13.61 11.74
CA ALA A 135 -20.49 -12.93 12.50
C ALA A 135 -19.60 -12.02 11.64
N ILE A 136 -19.90 -11.85 10.35
CA ILE A 136 -19.12 -11.05 9.40
C ILE A 136 -19.82 -9.72 9.13
N HIS A 137 -19.05 -8.62 9.28
CA HIS A 137 -19.57 -7.27 9.10
C HIS A 137 -18.57 -6.38 8.35
N TYR A 138 -19.10 -5.39 7.63
CA TYR A 138 -18.32 -4.32 7.01
C TYR A 138 -18.57 -3.00 7.75
N TYR A 139 -17.50 -2.36 8.20
CA TYR A 139 -17.58 -1.14 9.00
C TYR A 139 -17.04 0.06 8.24
N SER A 140 -17.72 1.21 8.37
CA SER A 140 -17.29 2.45 7.71
C SER A 140 -16.30 3.23 8.57
N SER A 141 -16.29 3.00 9.88
CA SER A 141 -15.35 3.64 10.79
C SER A 141 -14.89 2.72 11.91
N ARG A 142 -13.66 2.92 12.39
CA ARG A 142 -13.11 2.14 13.52
C ARG A 142 -13.94 2.27 14.80
N LYS A 143 -14.72 3.35 14.95
CA LYS A 143 -15.56 3.58 16.13
C LYS A 143 -16.74 2.61 16.19
N GLU A 144 -17.23 2.16 15.04
CA GLU A 144 -18.38 1.24 14.90
C GLU A 144 -18.05 -0.21 15.26
N THR A 145 -16.77 -0.58 15.31
CA THR A 145 -16.28 -1.96 15.53
C THR A 145 -16.43 -2.48 16.97
N ARG A 146 -17.41 -1.98 17.76
CA ARG A 146 -17.56 -2.40 19.17
C ARG A 146 -17.94 -3.88 19.21
N GLY A 147 -17.03 -4.73 19.73
CA GLY A 147 -17.23 -6.18 19.80
C GLY A 147 -16.82 -6.96 18.54
N ALA A 148 -16.11 -6.33 17.60
CA ALA A 148 -15.59 -6.99 16.40
C ALA A 148 -14.10 -6.71 16.21
N LEU A 149 -13.39 -7.72 15.69
CA LEU A 149 -11.98 -7.66 15.34
C LEU A 149 -11.86 -7.23 13.87
N ILE A 150 -11.16 -6.13 13.61
CA ILE A 150 -10.84 -5.73 12.23
C ILE A 150 -9.89 -6.75 11.63
N VAL A 151 -10.18 -7.18 10.41
CA VAL A 151 -9.38 -8.17 9.69
C VAL A 151 -8.26 -7.51 8.90
N TRP A 152 -7.05 -8.03 9.08
CA TRP A 152 -5.85 -7.62 8.36
C TRP A 152 -5.22 -8.82 7.68
N THR A 153 -4.65 -8.62 6.49
CA THR A 153 -3.64 -9.52 5.94
C THR A 153 -2.27 -9.10 6.45
N PHE A 154 -1.41 -10.07 6.73
CA PHE A 154 0.01 -9.88 7.02
C PHE A 154 0.79 -10.75 6.04
N SER A 155 1.23 -10.13 4.95
CA SER A 155 1.77 -10.84 3.81
C SER A 155 3.27 -11.03 3.97
N VAL A 156 3.75 -12.26 4.01
CA VAL A 156 5.16 -12.61 4.11
C VAL A 156 5.68 -13.03 2.75
N VAL A 157 6.84 -12.50 2.38
CA VAL A 157 7.48 -12.77 1.10
C VAL A 157 8.59 -13.77 1.32
N ARG A 158 8.54 -14.92 0.65
CA ARG A 158 9.42 -16.06 0.89
C ARG A 158 10.25 -16.41 -0.34
N ARG A 159 11.52 -16.74 -0.10
CA ARG A 159 12.45 -17.32 -1.08
C ARG A 159 13.11 -18.55 -0.49
N GLY A 160 12.68 -19.73 -0.92
CA GLY A 160 13.12 -20.99 -0.31
C GLY A 160 12.73 -21.03 1.17
N SER A 161 13.71 -21.20 2.07
CA SER A 161 13.51 -21.16 3.52
C SER A 161 13.59 -19.76 4.12
N GLU A 162 14.00 -18.75 3.34
CA GLU A 162 14.19 -17.39 3.82
C GLU A 162 12.93 -16.55 3.65
N VAL A 163 12.71 -15.60 4.55
CA VAL A 163 11.69 -14.57 4.45
C VAL A 163 12.33 -13.21 4.23
N LEU A 164 11.68 -12.35 3.44
CA LEU A 164 12.11 -10.98 3.27
C LEU A 164 11.77 -10.19 4.53
N SER A 165 12.79 -9.68 5.19
CA SER A 165 12.67 -8.75 6.31
C SER A 165 13.07 -7.34 5.90
N TYR A 166 12.58 -6.35 6.63
CA TYR A 166 13.00 -4.96 6.50
C TYR A 166 12.75 -4.21 7.80
N ARG A 167 13.32 -3.02 7.94
CA ARG A 167 13.05 -2.09 9.03
C ARG A 167 12.01 -1.07 8.63
N THR A 168 11.01 -0.89 9.49
CA THR A 168 9.93 0.07 9.29
C THR A 168 10.46 1.50 9.47
N GLY A 169 10.46 2.28 8.40
CA GLY A 169 10.78 3.71 8.44
C GLY A 169 9.65 4.55 9.05
N ARG A 170 9.98 5.78 9.46
CA ARG A 170 9.05 6.78 10.07
C ARG A 170 7.78 7.08 9.26
N TYR A 171 7.73 6.71 7.98
CA TYR A 171 6.65 7.07 7.06
C TYR A 171 5.57 6.00 6.89
N ARG A 172 5.74 4.79 7.45
CA ARG A 172 4.78 3.68 7.27
C ARG A 172 3.77 3.51 8.41
N ASN A 173 4.14 3.87 9.63
CA ASN A 173 3.30 3.68 10.79
C ASN A 173 3.63 4.79 11.79
N ASP A 174 2.64 5.59 12.17
CA ASP A 174 2.75 6.66 13.17
C ASP A 174 2.79 6.08 14.62
N ARG A 175 3.30 4.85 14.75
CA ARG A 175 3.37 4.08 15.99
C ARG A 175 4.83 3.95 16.40
N ASP A 176 5.19 4.53 17.53
CA ASP A 176 6.54 4.42 18.11
C ASP A 176 6.97 2.95 18.33
N THR A 177 6.03 2.06 18.66
CA THR A 177 6.30 0.61 18.86
C THR A 177 6.76 -0.14 17.61
N PHE A 178 6.57 0.45 16.43
CA PHE A 178 7.00 -0.11 15.15
C PHE A 178 8.19 0.66 14.57
N MET A 179 8.60 1.78 15.16
CA MET A 179 9.69 2.58 14.61
C MET A 179 11.03 1.87 14.75
N ASP A 180 11.76 1.73 13.64
CA ASP A 180 13.07 1.08 13.58
C ASP A 180 13.10 -0.38 14.08
N ARG A 181 11.93 -1.00 14.23
CA ARG A 181 11.81 -2.43 14.44
C ARG A 181 11.92 -3.16 13.10
N ARG A 182 12.38 -4.40 13.15
CA ARG A 182 12.33 -5.29 12.01
C ARG A 182 10.93 -5.87 11.87
N THR A 183 10.49 -6.05 10.64
CA THR A 183 9.26 -6.77 10.32
C THR A 183 9.53 -7.68 9.13
N ILE A 184 8.73 -8.74 9.00
CA ILE A 184 8.76 -9.67 7.88
C ILE A 184 7.52 -9.57 6.98
N GLY A 185 6.55 -8.75 7.38
CA GLY A 185 5.25 -8.72 6.73
C GLY A 185 4.87 -7.38 6.13
N PHE A 186 4.02 -7.47 5.13
CA PHE A 186 3.39 -6.36 4.42
C PHE A 186 1.90 -6.34 4.81
N PRO A 187 1.51 -5.50 5.78
CA PRO A 187 0.16 -5.53 6.33
C PRO A 187 -0.85 -4.86 5.37
N GLY A 188 -2.07 -5.36 5.29
CA GLY A 188 -3.19 -4.73 4.57
C GLY A 188 -4.49 -4.88 5.35
N VAL A 189 -5.29 -3.82 5.46
CA VAL A 189 -6.66 -3.96 6.00
C VAL A 189 -7.50 -4.59 4.91
N LEU A 190 -8.25 -5.63 5.26
CA LEU A 190 -9.16 -6.26 4.31
C LEU A 190 -10.40 -5.39 4.16
N SER A 191 -10.63 -4.89 2.95
CA SER A 191 -11.74 -3.99 2.61
C SER A 191 -12.81 -4.69 1.78
N TYR A 192 -14.00 -4.10 1.73
CA TYR A 192 -15.07 -4.55 0.85
C TYR A 192 -14.64 -4.61 -0.62
N TYR A 193 -13.76 -3.70 -1.04
CA TYR A 193 -13.31 -3.63 -2.44
C TYR A 193 -12.29 -4.71 -2.81
N ASP A 194 -11.71 -5.40 -1.82
CA ASP A 194 -10.83 -6.55 -2.08
C ASP A 194 -11.65 -7.80 -2.42
N PHE A 195 -12.92 -7.86 -2.04
CA PHE A 195 -13.80 -8.99 -2.33
C PHE A 195 -14.31 -8.90 -3.78
N THR A 196 -13.85 -9.83 -4.61
CA THR A 196 -14.20 -9.91 -6.04
C THR A 196 -14.95 -11.20 -6.36
N LEU A 197 -15.49 -11.31 -7.56
CA LEU A 197 -16.09 -12.55 -8.06
C LEU A 197 -15.10 -13.75 -8.07
N PHE A 198 -13.80 -13.48 -7.98
CA PHE A 198 -12.73 -14.49 -8.00
C PHE A 198 -12.14 -14.77 -6.62
N SER A 199 -12.78 -14.29 -5.55
CA SER A 199 -12.30 -14.50 -4.18
C SER A 199 -12.51 -15.93 -3.66
N GLU A 200 -13.32 -16.77 -4.34
CA GLU A 200 -13.46 -18.20 -3.99
C GLU A 200 -13.70 -18.50 -2.48
N GLY A 201 -14.42 -17.59 -1.79
CA GLY A 201 -14.71 -17.72 -0.37
C GLY A 201 -13.63 -17.16 0.58
N ASP A 202 -12.55 -16.55 0.08
CA ASP A 202 -11.47 -15.96 0.88
C ASP A 202 -11.72 -14.50 1.33
N TYR A 203 -12.87 -13.93 0.98
CA TYR A 203 -13.27 -12.54 1.25
C TYR A 203 -12.26 -11.48 0.76
N GLY A 204 -11.48 -11.79 -0.27
CA GLY A 204 -10.50 -10.88 -0.87
C GLY A 204 -9.12 -10.91 -0.23
N ALA A 205 -8.85 -11.83 0.71
CA ALA A 205 -7.59 -11.90 1.43
C ALA A 205 -6.39 -12.03 0.47
N LYS A 206 -6.50 -12.86 -0.57
CA LYS A 206 -5.48 -13.03 -1.61
C LYS A 206 -5.21 -11.73 -2.38
N GLU A 207 -6.26 -11.05 -2.86
CA GLU A 207 -6.13 -9.82 -3.64
C GLU A 207 -5.53 -8.69 -2.80
N ASN A 208 -6.02 -8.54 -1.56
CA ASN A 208 -5.50 -7.56 -0.61
C ASN A 208 -4.00 -7.80 -0.31
N SER A 209 -3.62 -9.06 -0.09
CA SER A 209 -2.25 -9.48 0.17
C SER A 209 -1.32 -9.20 -1.01
N LEU A 210 -1.76 -9.58 -2.22
CA LEU A 210 -0.99 -9.37 -3.43
C LEU A 210 -0.81 -7.87 -3.73
N ASN A 211 -1.85 -7.07 -3.50
CA ASN A 211 -1.77 -5.62 -3.61
C ASN A 211 -0.81 -5.05 -2.56
N ALA A 212 -0.89 -5.48 -1.29
CA ALA A 212 0.07 -5.04 -0.27
C ALA A 212 1.52 -5.24 -0.74
N ILE A 213 1.86 -6.43 -1.24
CA ILE A 213 3.20 -6.77 -1.76
C ILE A 213 3.57 -5.92 -2.98
N LYS A 214 2.70 -5.83 -4.00
CA LYS A 214 2.96 -5.08 -5.25
C LYS A 214 3.24 -3.60 -4.98
N TRP A 215 2.44 -3.01 -4.09
CA TRP A 215 2.59 -1.62 -3.68
C TRP A 215 3.87 -1.44 -2.89
N ASP A 216 4.10 -2.29 -1.89
CA ASP A 216 5.18 -2.14 -0.92
C ASP A 216 6.56 -2.59 -1.41
N LEU A 217 6.66 -3.34 -2.51
CA LEU A 217 7.91 -3.77 -3.15
C LEU A 217 8.15 -3.15 -4.54
N ASP A 218 7.24 -2.28 -4.99
CA ASP A 218 7.29 -1.62 -6.29
C ASP A 218 7.39 -2.62 -7.45
N ILE A 219 6.66 -3.74 -7.32
CA ILE A 219 6.56 -4.74 -8.37
C ILE A 219 5.72 -4.14 -9.49
N SER A 220 6.39 -3.57 -10.49
CA SER A 220 5.72 -3.03 -11.68
C SER A 220 5.26 -4.16 -12.61
N ALA A 221 4.15 -3.94 -13.30
CA ALA A 221 3.71 -4.81 -14.40
C ALA A 221 4.75 -4.90 -15.53
N VAL A 222 5.67 -3.93 -15.64
CA VAL A 222 6.75 -3.91 -16.63
C VAL A 222 7.93 -4.81 -16.23
N ALA A 223 8.20 -4.96 -14.93
CA ALA A 223 9.18 -5.93 -14.43
C ALA A 223 8.73 -7.37 -14.70
N MET A 224 7.41 -7.60 -14.84
CA MET A 224 6.84 -8.87 -15.25
C MET A 224 7.04 -9.05 -16.77
N HIS A 225 8.19 -9.61 -17.18
CA HIS A 225 8.41 -10.03 -18.57
C HIS A 225 7.50 -11.22 -18.92
N GLY A 226 6.18 -11.00 -18.96
CA GLY A 226 5.15 -11.98 -19.35
C GLY A 226 4.80 -13.06 -18.30
N GLY A 227 5.38 -13.02 -17.10
CA GLY A 227 5.09 -13.99 -16.03
C GLY A 227 3.95 -13.56 -15.10
N SER A 228 3.04 -14.47 -14.76
CA SER A 228 2.09 -14.26 -13.64
C SER A 228 2.81 -14.36 -12.31
N LEU A 229 2.50 -13.46 -11.37
CA LEU A 229 2.91 -13.67 -9.98
C LEU A 229 2.12 -14.85 -9.41
N PRO A 230 2.74 -15.72 -8.60
CA PRO A 230 1.97 -16.70 -7.85
C PRO A 230 1.06 -15.98 -6.86
N ASP A 231 -0.05 -16.61 -6.53
CA ASP A 231 -0.99 -16.04 -5.57
C ASP A 231 -0.50 -16.25 -4.13
N PRO A 232 -0.61 -15.24 -3.25
CA PRO A 232 -0.44 -15.44 -1.82
C PRO A 232 -1.45 -16.44 -1.28
N LYS A 233 -1.04 -17.28 -0.33
CA LYS A 233 -1.90 -18.29 0.29
C LYS A 233 -2.04 -18.04 1.79
N PRO A 234 -3.24 -18.13 2.38
CA PRO A 234 -3.40 -18.05 3.82
C PRO A 234 -2.73 -19.27 4.49
N ILE A 235 -1.98 -19.02 5.58
CA ILE A 235 -1.36 -20.08 6.40
C ILE A 235 -2.17 -20.29 7.68
N ALA A 236 -2.56 -19.20 8.33
CA ALA A 236 -3.33 -19.19 9.55
C ALA A 236 -3.86 -17.79 9.83
N SER A 237 -4.84 -17.71 10.71
CA SER A 237 -5.33 -16.47 11.31
C SER A 237 -5.04 -16.45 12.81
N VAL A 238 -4.70 -15.28 13.32
CA VAL A 238 -4.28 -15.09 14.72
C VAL A 238 -4.86 -13.78 15.24
N ARG A 239 -5.41 -13.84 16.45
CA ARG A 239 -5.82 -12.64 17.19
C ARG A 239 -4.58 -11.97 17.76
N VAL A 240 -4.36 -10.71 17.40
CA VAL A 240 -3.21 -9.92 17.85
C VAL A 240 -3.69 -8.79 18.77
N HIS A 241 -3.18 -8.79 20.00
CA HIS A 241 -3.43 -7.72 20.97
C HIS A 241 -2.65 -6.46 20.58
N GLN A 242 -3.28 -5.29 20.66
CA GLN A 242 -2.62 -4.01 20.42
C GLN A 242 -2.64 -3.19 21.70
N ASP A 243 -1.48 -2.91 22.31
CA ASP A 243 -1.35 -2.29 23.64
C ASP A 243 -2.42 -1.23 23.97
N ASP A 244 -2.55 -0.18 23.15
CA ASP A 244 -3.50 0.94 23.36
C ASP A 244 -4.70 0.94 22.38
N LYS A 245 -4.94 -0.16 21.67
CA LYS A 245 -5.98 -0.25 20.64
C LYS A 245 -6.77 -1.55 20.79
N ARG A 246 -7.87 -1.64 20.05
CA ARG A 246 -8.63 -2.90 19.98
C ARG A 246 -7.80 -3.95 19.28
N ASP A 247 -8.01 -5.19 19.73
CA ASP A 247 -7.50 -6.39 19.09
C ASP A 247 -7.90 -6.43 17.62
N VAL A 248 -7.04 -7.07 16.84
CA VAL A 248 -7.28 -7.29 15.42
C VAL A 248 -7.14 -8.77 15.11
N LEU A 249 -7.79 -9.20 14.04
CA LEU A 249 -7.58 -10.52 13.47
C LEU A 249 -6.59 -10.37 12.32
N VAL A 250 -5.47 -11.08 12.39
CA VAL A 250 -4.44 -11.07 11.36
C VAL A 250 -4.45 -12.40 10.63
N ILE A 251 -4.62 -12.36 9.31
CA ILE A 251 -4.45 -13.49 8.41
C ILE A 251 -3.00 -13.46 7.92
N VAL A 252 -2.23 -14.48 8.27
CA VAL A 252 -0.86 -14.64 7.78
C VAL A 252 -0.92 -15.22 6.38
N MET A 253 -0.39 -14.48 5.41
CA MET A 253 -0.39 -14.85 3.99
C MET A 253 1.05 -15.17 3.57
N ASP A 254 1.29 -16.35 2.99
CA ASP A 254 2.59 -16.71 2.41
C ASP A 254 2.59 -16.41 0.92
N TRP A 255 3.60 -15.68 0.46
CA TRP A 255 3.84 -15.46 -0.96
C TRP A 255 5.25 -15.91 -1.33
N HIS A 256 5.34 -16.97 -2.13
CA HIS A 256 6.61 -17.45 -2.66
C HIS A 256 7.02 -16.61 -3.86
N CYS A 257 8.10 -15.83 -3.71
CA CYS A 257 8.58 -15.02 -4.81
C CYS A 257 9.22 -15.88 -5.90
N PRO A 258 9.14 -15.46 -7.18
CA PRO A 258 9.92 -16.06 -8.25
C PRO A 258 11.43 -15.99 -7.97
N ALA A 259 12.22 -16.93 -8.49
CA ALA A 259 13.66 -16.99 -8.24
C ALA A 259 14.44 -15.75 -8.73
N TRP A 260 13.92 -15.06 -9.73
CA TRP A 260 14.51 -13.83 -10.28
C TRP A 260 14.14 -12.57 -9.47
N PHE A 261 13.23 -12.67 -8.50
CA PHE A 261 12.75 -11.52 -7.75
C PHE A 261 13.79 -11.04 -6.73
N GLU A 262 14.17 -9.77 -6.82
CA GLU A 262 14.95 -9.06 -5.81
C GLU A 262 14.25 -7.74 -5.43
N PRO A 263 14.11 -7.43 -4.13
CA PRO A 263 13.47 -6.20 -3.68
C PRO A 263 14.32 -4.99 -4.08
N THR A 264 13.72 -4.03 -4.79
CA THR A 264 14.45 -2.81 -5.14
C THR A 264 14.50 -1.85 -3.95
N THR A 265 15.71 -1.55 -3.47
CA THR A 265 15.94 -0.61 -2.36
C THR A 265 15.66 0.86 -2.73
N ARG A 266 15.54 1.16 -4.03
CA ARG A 266 15.59 2.53 -4.54
C ARG A 266 14.25 3.27 -4.52
N ARG A 267 13.13 2.62 -4.16
CA ARG A 267 11.79 3.20 -4.43
C ARG A 267 10.79 3.15 -3.28
N LEU A 268 11.11 2.57 -2.12
CA LEU A 268 10.17 2.44 -0.99
C LEU A 268 10.81 2.72 0.38
N SER A 269 9.94 2.98 1.36
CA SER A 269 10.21 3.18 2.79
C SER A 269 10.68 1.91 3.54
N LEU A 270 11.21 0.93 2.80
CA LEU A 270 11.82 -0.28 3.32
C LEU A 270 13.29 0.01 3.64
N ASN A 271 13.62 0.16 4.91
CA ASN A 271 15.01 0.32 5.31
C ASN A 271 15.64 -1.06 5.51
N ASP A 272 16.90 -1.22 5.14
CA ASP A 272 17.67 -2.45 5.41
C ASP A 272 16.96 -3.77 5.04
N PRO A 273 16.47 -3.93 3.77
CA PRO A 273 15.83 -5.17 3.36
C PRO A 273 16.85 -6.31 3.32
N ARG A 274 16.51 -7.44 3.93
CA ARG A 274 17.38 -8.63 4.02
C ARG A 274 16.54 -9.90 3.99
N TRP A 275 17.03 -10.90 3.28
CA TRP A 275 16.55 -12.27 3.39
C TRP A 275 17.03 -12.86 4.73
N LEU A 276 16.09 -13.37 5.52
CA LEU A 276 16.35 -13.96 6.83
C LEU A 276 15.83 -15.38 6.89
N ASP A 277 16.67 -16.27 7.42
CA ASP A 277 16.24 -17.57 7.91
C ASP A 277 15.73 -17.42 9.34
N LEU A 278 14.41 -17.47 9.52
CA LEU A 278 13.77 -17.29 10.84
C LEU A 278 14.27 -18.32 11.88
N LYS A 279 14.72 -19.51 11.44
CA LYS A 279 15.24 -20.55 12.34
C LYS A 279 16.59 -20.21 12.95
N LYS A 280 17.34 -19.30 12.32
CA LYS A 280 18.69 -18.89 12.75
C LYS A 280 18.73 -17.50 13.36
N HIS A 281 17.60 -16.79 13.35
CA HIS A 281 17.52 -15.44 13.86
C HIS A 281 17.28 -15.45 15.36
N ASN A 282 18.29 -14.99 16.13
CA ASN A 282 18.27 -15.10 17.59
C ASN A 282 17.76 -13.84 18.30
N ASP A 283 17.57 -12.73 17.59
CA ASP A 283 17.13 -11.46 18.18
C ASP A 283 15.63 -11.24 17.94
N ILE A 284 14.80 -12.05 18.61
CA ILE A 284 13.34 -11.99 18.50
C ILE A 284 12.80 -10.62 18.93
N ASP A 285 13.51 -9.95 19.84
CA ASP A 285 13.14 -8.63 20.33
C ASP A 285 13.38 -7.52 19.30
N ASP A 286 14.19 -7.73 18.25
CA ASP A 286 14.31 -6.78 17.12
C ASP A 286 12.99 -6.64 16.35
N PHE A 287 12.09 -7.64 16.44
CA PHE A 287 10.85 -7.67 15.68
C PHE A 287 9.72 -6.83 16.30
N GLU A 288 8.90 -6.24 15.44
CA GLU A 288 7.66 -5.58 15.83
C GLU A 288 6.58 -6.58 16.30
N PRO A 289 5.56 -6.13 17.07
CA PRO A 289 4.61 -7.02 17.74
C PRO A 289 3.88 -8.04 16.85
N TRP A 290 3.55 -7.70 15.60
CA TRP A 290 2.83 -8.60 14.69
C TRP A 290 3.73 -9.70 14.16
N THR A 291 4.97 -9.38 13.81
CA THR A 291 5.97 -10.41 13.49
C THR A 291 6.11 -11.36 14.67
N ARG A 292 6.31 -10.85 15.90
CA ARG A 292 6.42 -11.71 17.10
C ARG A 292 5.18 -12.58 17.32
N ALA A 293 3.98 -12.03 17.16
CA ALA A 293 2.72 -12.77 17.29
C ALA A 293 2.49 -13.83 16.20
N THR A 294 3.26 -13.80 15.11
CA THR A 294 3.12 -14.72 13.97
C THR A 294 4.30 -15.68 13.80
N LEU A 295 5.36 -15.57 14.61
CA LEU A 295 6.57 -16.41 14.48
C LEU A 295 6.27 -17.90 14.62
N ASP A 296 5.42 -18.30 15.58
CA ASP A 296 5.11 -19.70 15.85
C ASP A 296 4.48 -20.41 14.65
N ILE A 297 3.69 -19.68 13.85
CA ILE A 297 3.08 -20.18 12.60
C ILE A 297 4.16 -20.65 11.61
N PHE A 298 5.32 -19.98 11.59
CA PHE A 298 6.43 -20.32 10.71
C PHE A 298 7.37 -21.37 11.29
N CYS A 299 7.43 -21.50 12.61
CA CYS A 299 8.28 -22.47 13.29
C CYS A 299 7.66 -23.88 13.34
N GLU A 300 6.33 -23.98 13.46
CA GLU A 300 5.62 -25.27 13.57
C GLU A 300 5.54 -26.06 12.26
N GLY A 301 5.76 -25.43 11.10
CA GLY A 301 5.73 -26.08 9.77
C GLY A 301 6.94 -26.98 9.46
N SER A 302 7.80 -27.29 10.44
CA SER A 302 8.98 -28.11 10.25
C SER A 302 9.32 -28.87 11.55
N GLY A 303 8.59 -29.96 11.80
CA GLY A 303 8.96 -31.06 12.71
C GLY A 303 9.72 -30.73 14.00
N ALA A 304 9.00 -30.84 15.12
CA ALA A 304 9.49 -31.18 16.47
C ALA A 304 10.78 -30.48 16.97
N LEU A 305 10.61 -29.60 17.96
CA LEU A 305 11.57 -29.50 19.06
C LEU A 305 11.58 -30.81 19.86
#